data_AF-A0A7X8XQL0-F1
#
_entry.id   AF-A0A7X8XQL0-F1
#
_cell.length_a   1.000
_cell.length_b   1.000
_cell.length_c   1.000
_cell.angle_alpha   90.00
_cell.angle_beta   90.00
_cell.angle_gamma   90.00
#
_symmetry.space_group_name_H-M   'P 1'
#
loop_
_entity.id
_entity.type
_entity.pdbx_description
1 polymer ?
#
loop_
_entity_poly.entity_id
_entity_poly.type
_entity_poly.pdbx_seq_one_letter_code
_entity_poly.pdbx_strand_id
1 'polypeptide(L)'
;MSHRRRTRILCTIGPASASEEVMEGLFDAGMDVARLNFSHGTHQDHRVIFDRLRRLSKARSQFLAILQDLSGPKIRLGSVAPGTVLTEGSRFILTSDPIEGNEEGAQVTYQQLADEVAPGHGVLLDDGLLALEVER
;
A
#
# COMPACT_ATOMS: atom_id res chain seq x y z
N MET A 1 15.49 -13.12 -35.96
CA MET A 1 15.62 -11.84 -35.24
C MET A 1 15.05 -12.03 -33.85
N SER A 2 15.85 -11.84 -32.79
CA SER A 2 15.33 -11.92 -31.42
C SER A 2 14.29 -10.82 -31.23
N HIS A 3 13.05 -11.19 -30.98
CA HIS A 3 11.96 -10.25 -30.81
C HIS A 3 12.18 -9.50 -29.50
N ARG A 4 12.67 -8.25 -29.59
CA ARG A 4 12.85 -7.42 -28.39
C ARG A 4 11.48 -7.14 -27.79
N ARG A 5 11.30 -7.49 -26.51
CA ARG A 5 10.06 -7.23 -25.78
C ARG A 5 9.80 -5.71 -25.74
N ARG A 6 8.58 -5.30 -26.09
CA ARG A 6 8.16 -3.88 -26.09
C ARG A 6 7.58 -3.46 -24.74
N THR A 7 6.73 -4.31 -24.16
CA THR A 7 6.14 -4.10 -22.84
C THR A 7 7.21 -4.22 -21.75
N ARG A 8 7.16 -3.35 -20.75
CA ARG A 8 8.10 -3.35 -19.63
C ARG A 8 7.49 -4.01 -18.40
N ILE A 9 8.32 -4.67 -17.59
CA ILE A 9 7.92 -5.36 -16.36
C ILE A 9 8.41 -4.56 -15.16
N LEU A 10 7.46 -4.21 -14.29
CA LEU A 10 7.71 -3.62 -12.99
C LEU A 10 7.51 -4.68 -11.90
N CYS A 11 8.50 -4.82 -11.03
CA CYS A 11 8.44 -5.74 -9.88
C CYS A 11 8.51 -4.93 -8.59
N THR A 12 7.56 -5.14 -7.67
CA THR A 12 7.63 -4.56 -6.32
C THR A 12 8.61 -5.37 -5.49
N ILE A 13 9.61 -4.70 -4.90
CA ILE A 13 10.60 -5.35 -4.05
C ILE A 13 10.16 -5.28 -2.59
N GLY A 14 10.10 -6.43 -1.93
CA GLY A 14 9.71 -6.55 -0.53
C GLY A 14 10.39 -7.73 0.16
N PRO A 15 9.93 -8.16 1.35
CA PRO A 15 10.56 -9.22 2.13
C PRO A 15 10.82 -10.52 1.36
N ALA A 16 9.88 -10.93 0.49
CA ALA A 16 9.99 -12.13 -0.34
C ALA A 16 11.04 -12.02 -1.46
N SER A 17 11.52 -10.82 -1.77
CA SER A 17 12.40 -10.56 -2.92
C SER A 17 13.59 -9.65 -2.59
N ALA A 18 13.90 -9.48 -1.30
CA ALA A 18 14.95 -8.57 -0.84
C ALA A 18 16.35 -9.21 -0.83
N SER A 19 16.46 -10.53 -1.03
CA SER A 19 17.75 -11.21 -1.16
C SER A 19 18.36 -10.96 -2.55
N GLU A 20 19.69 -10.98 -2.61
CA GLU A 20 20.44 -10.75 -3.86
C GLU A 20 20.13 -11.84 -4.89
N GLU A 21 20.07 -13.10 -4.46
CA GLU A 21 19.68 -14.26 -5.30
C GLU A 21 18.32 -14.08 -5.97
N VAL A 22 17.29 -13.65 -5.22
CA VAL A 22 15.96 -13.45 -5.80
C VAL A 22 15.94 -12.23 -6.72
N MET A 23 16.64 -11.15 -6.38
CA MET A 23 16.75 -9.99 -7.28
C MET A 23 17.43 -10.34 -8.59
N GLU A 24 18.48 -11.17 -8.56
CA GLU A 24 19.14 -11.69 -9.75
C GLU A 24 18.17 -12.52 -10.60
N GLY A 25 17.43 -13.43 -9.98
CA GLY A 25 16.39 -14.21 -10.67
C GLY A 25 15.31 -13.34 -11.31
N LEU A 26 14.85 -12.28 -10.63
CA LEU A 26 13.90 -11.32 -11.19
C LEU A 26 14.50 -10.54 -12.37
N PHE A 27 15.78 -10.19 -12.30
CA PHE A 27 16.50 -9.50 -13.36
C PHE A 27 16.61 -10.38 -14.61
N ASP A 28 17.02 -11.64 -14.44
CA ASP A 28 17.16 -12.62 -15.52
C ASP A 28 15.80 -13.00 -16.13
N ALA A 29 14.74 -13.03 -15.31
CA ALA A 29 13.36 -13.19 -15.76
C ALA A 29 12.82 -11.94 -16.52
N GLY A 30 13.57 -10.85 -16.54
CA GLY A 30 13.31 -9.67 -17.36
C GLY A 30 12.60 -8.53 -16.64
N MET A 31 12.87 -8.30 -15.35
CA MET A 31 12.49 -7.07 -14.65
C MET A 31 13.15 -5.83 -15.30
N ASP A 32 12.38 -4.80 -15.66
CA ASP A 32 12.90 -3.52 -16.16
C ASP A 32 12.86 -2.40 -15.11
N VAL A 33 11.90 -2.47 -14.18
CA VAL A 33 11.68 -1.47 -13.14
C VAL A 33 11.52 -2.16 -11.78
N ALA A 34 12.32 -1.75 -10.80
CA ALA A 34 12.13 -2.14 -9.40
C ALA A 34 11.32 -1.06 -8.67
N ARG A 35 10.13 -1.40 -8.18
CA ARG A 35 9.29 -0.53 -7.36
C ARG A 35 9.60 -0.72 -5.88
N LEU A 36 9.90 0.38 -5.20
CA LEU A 36 10.04 0.46 -3.75
C LEU A 36 8.80 1.14 -3.17
N ASN A 37 7.94 0.37 -2.51
CA ASN A 37 6.69 0.88 -1.93
C ASN A 37 6.96 1.49 -0.54
N PHE A 38 6.88 2.82 -0.43
CA PHE A 38 7.14 3.55 0.83
C PHE A 38 5.93 3.54 1.78
N SER A 39 4.86 2.82 1.46
CA SER A 39 3.80 2.53 2.44
C SER A 39 4.28 1.64 3.58
N HIS A 40 5.37 0.89 3.38
CA HIS A 40 5.97 -0.05 4.32
C HIS A 40 7.51 0.13 4.37
N GLY A 41 8.12 -0.36 5.45
CA GLY A 41 9.57 -0.31 5.65
C GLY A 41 10.10 1.07 6.02
N THR A 42 11.35 1.10 6.47
CA THR A 42 12.07 2.34 6.81
C THR A 42 12.90 2.84 5.62
N HIS A 43 13.32 4.10 5.66
CA HIS A 43 14.28 4.62 4.68
C HIS A 43 15.58 3.81 4.63
N GLN A 44 16.01 3.26 5.77
CA GLN A 44 17.20 2.43 5.83
C GLN A 44 17.01 1.10 5.10
N ASP A 45 15.85 0.46 5.26
CA ASP A 45 15.52 -0.78 4.54
C ASP A 45 15.51 -0.55 3.02
N HIS A 46 14.86 0.54 2.59
CA HIS A 46 14.82 0.94 1.19
C HIS A 46 16.21 1.27 0.64
N ARG A 47 17.09 1.88 1.45
CA ARG A 47 18.46 2.19 1.06
C ARG A 47 19.28 0.92 0.79
N VAL A 48 19.18 -0.08 1.66
CA VAL A 48 19.86 -1.38 1.47
C VAL A 48 19.41 -2.03 0.17
N ILE A 49 18.11 -2.03 -0.11
CA ILE A 49 17.55 -2.58 -1.35
C ILE A 49 18.05 -1.80 -2.56
N PHE A 50 18.01 -0.47 -2.51
CA PHE A 50 18.49 0.41 -3.59
C PHE A 50 19.95 0.13 -3.94
N ASP A 51 20.83 0.04 -2.95
CA ASP A 51 22.26 -0.20 -3.16
C ASP A 51 22.52 -1.59 -3.79
N ARG A 52 21.73 -2.61 -3.41
CA ARG A 52 21.77 -3.94 -4.06
C ARG A 52 21.35 -3.87 -5.53
N LEU A 53 20.21 -3.25 -5.82
CA LEU A 53 19.70 -3.11 -7.21
C LEU A 53 20.68 -2.35 -8.11
N ARG A 54 21.33 -1.29 -7.58
CA ARG A 54 22.34 -0.52 -8.33
C ARG A 54 23.60 -1.33 -8.60
N ARG A 55 24.07 -2.10 -7.62
CA ARG A 55 25.19 -3.03 -7.79
C ARG A 55 24.88 -4.07 -8.87
N LEU A 56 23.69 -4.67 -8.81
CA LEU A 56 23.23 -5.68 -9.76
C LEU A 56 23.16 -5.12 -11.19
N SER A 57 22.52 -3.96 -11.37
CA SER A 57 22.44 -3.29 -12.67
C SER A 57 23.83 -2.99 -13.25
N LYS A 58 24.78 -2.54 -12.41
CA LYS A 58 26.16 -2.28 -12.82
C LYS A 58 26.90 -3.57 -13.19
N ALA A 59 26.79 -4.62 -12.37
CA ALA A 59 27.46 -5.90 -12.61
C ALA A 59 26.99 -6.56 -13.92
N ARG A 60 25.70 -6.43 -14.25
CA ARG A 60 25.10 -7.01 -15.46
C ARG A 60 25.19 -6.10 -16.70
N SER A 61 25.70 -4.88 -16.56
CA SER A 61 25.74 -3.86 -17.64
C SER A 61 24.39 -3.65 -18.32
N GLN A 62 23.31 -3.72 -17.53
CA GLN A 62 21.94 -3.62 -18.02
C GLN A 62 21.19 -2.56 -17.21
N PHE A 63 20.40 -1.75 -17.90
CA PHE A 63 19.67 -0.65 -17.29
C PHE A 63 18.49 -1.18 -16.47
N LEU A 64 18.39 -0.73 -15.22
CA LEU A 64 17.27 -0.98 -14.33
C LEU A 64 16.76 0.35 -13.75
N ALA A 65 15.51 0.69 -14.06
CA ALA A 65 14.85 1.81 -13.42
C ALA A 65 14.48 1.45 -11.99
N ILE A 66 14.56 2.42 -11.07
CA ILE A 66 14.08 2.27 -9.71
C ILE A 66 13.00 3.32 -9.51
N LEU A 67 11.80 2.86 -9.14
CA LEU A 67 10.63 3.68 -8.92
C LEU A 67 10.36 3.75 -7.41
N GLN A 68 10.40 4.97 -6.87
CA GLN A 68 9.94 5.24 -5.52
C GLN A 68 8.43 5.52 -5.58
N ASP A 69 7.65 4.69 -4.90
CA ASP A 69 6.20 4.85 -4.82
C ASP A 69 5.81 5.42 -3.46
N LEU A 70 5.15 6.59 -3.49
CA LEU A 70 4.76 7.33 -2.29
C LEU A 70 3.41 6.81 -1.78
N SER A 71 3.24 6.79 -0.46
CA SER A 71 2.04 6.23 0.17
C SER A 71 0.78 7.09 0.03
N GLY A 72 0.93 8.39 -0.24
CA GLY A 72 -0.18 9.33 -0.26
C GLY A 72 -0.87 9.49 1.11
N PRO A 73 -2.02 10.18 1.15
CA PRO A 73 -2.86 10.25 2.34
C PRO A 73 -3.35 8.86 2.75
N LYS A 74 -3.08 8.44 3.98
CA LYS A 74 -3.57 7.16 4.52
C LYS A 74 -4.88 7.37 5.27
N ILE A 75 -5.99 7.18 4.58
CA ILE A 75 -7.32 7.12 5.20
C ILE A 75 -7.56 5.67 5.61
N ARG A 76 -7.50 5.37 6.90
CA ARG A 76 -7.64 4.03 7.47
C ARG A 76 -8.44 4.08 8.75
N LEU A 77 -8.98 2.94 9.16
CA LEU A 77 -9.44 2.78 10.52
C LEU A 77 -8.24 2.62 11.47
N GLY A 78 -8.43 3.07 12.71
CA GLY A 78 -7.57 2.72 13.83
C GLY A 78 -7.69 1.23 14.19
N SER A 79 -7.19 0.86 15.37
CA SER A 79 -7.35 -0.51 15.88
C SER A 79 -8.83 -0.82 16.12
N VAL A 80 -9.26 -2.01 15.74
CA VAL A 80 -10.62 -2.52 15.95
C VAL A 80 -10.54 -3.81 16.78
N ALA A 81 -11.44 -3.95 17.75
CA ALA A 81 -11.51 -5.10 18.62
C ALA A 81 -11.70 -6.41 17.80
N PRO A 82 -10.94 -7.47 18.09
CA PRO A 82 -11.06 -8.74 17.38
C PRO A 82 -12.48 -9.31 17.44
N GLY A 83 -13.01 -9.76 16.31
CA GLY A 83 -14.35 -10.34 16.24
C GLY A 83 -15.48 -9.32 16.14
N THR A 84 -15.16 -8.03 15.98
CA THR A 84 -16.16 -7.00 15.66
C THR A 84 -16.88 -7.34 14.34
N VAL A 85 -18.20 -7.34 14.37
CA VAL A 85 -19.06 -7.58 13.20
C VAL A 85 -20.06 -6.44 13.09
N LEU A 86 -20.17 -5.85 11.90
CA LEU A 86 -21.20 -4.87 11.60
C LEU A 86 -22.45 -5.57 11.09
N THR A 87 -23.61 -5.11 11.54
CA THR A 87 -24.91 -5.60 11.07
C THR A 87 -25.49 -4.62 10.07
N GLU A 88 -26.05 -5.11 8.97
CA GLU A 88 -26.67 -4.22 7.99
C GLU A 88 -27.79 -3.38 8.63
N GLY A 89 -27.78 -2.08 8.33
CA GLY A 89 -28.70 -1.10 8.92
C GLY A 89 -28.35 -0.64 10.33
N SER A 90 -27.31 -1.18 10.98
CA SER A 90 -26.83 -0.63 12.25
C SER A 90 -26.08 0.67 12.03
N ARG A 91 -26.22 1.60 12.98
CA ARG A 91 -25.42 2.83 12.99
C ARG A 91 -23.98 2.53 13.40
N PHE A 92 -23.05 3.23 12.75
CA PHE A 92 -21.63 3.12 13.02
C PHE A 92 -20.98 4.50 13.00
N ILE A 93 -20.20 4.83 14.02
CA ILE A 93 -19.59 6.14 14.19
C ILE A 93 -18.14 6.10 13.73
N LEU A 94 -17.81 6.89 12.72
CA LEU A 94 -16.43 7.22 12.38
C LEU A 94 -16.02 8.49 13.12
N THR A 95 -15.03 8.40 14.00
CA THR A 95 -14.52 9.53 14.77
C THR A 95 -13.05 9.78 14.50
N SER A 96 -12.62 11.04 14.56
CA SER A 96 -11.20 11.41 14.50
C SER A 96 -10.48 11.14 15.83
N ASP A 97 -11.23 10.98 16.93
CA ASP A 97 -10.69 10.73 18.26
C ASP A 97 -10.11 9.30 18.38
N PRO A 98 -9.01 9.12 19.13
CA PRO A 98 -8.40 7.81 19.32
C PRO A 98 -9.28 6.93 20.22
N ILE A 99 -9.92 5.92 19.61
CA ILE A 99 -10.68 4.88 20.28
C ILE A 99 -10.30 3.50 19.74
N GLU A 100 -10.44 2.47 20.56
CA GLU A 100 -10.48 1.09 20.05
C GLU A 100 -11.86 0.85 19.43
N GLY A 101 -11.89 0.51 18.14
CA GLY A 101 -13.13 0.34 17.41
C GLY A 101 -13.89 -0.93 17.82
N ASN A 102 -15.20 -0.89 17.72
CA ASN A 102 -16.13 -1.98 18.02
C ASN A 102 -17.36 -1.88 17.10
N GLU A 103 -18.47 -2.55 17.40
CA GLU A 103 -19.69 -2.52 16.58
C GLU A 103 -20.39 -1.15 16.53
N GLU A 104 -20.10 -0.24 17.45
CA GLU A 104 -20.71 1.08 17.53
C GLU A 104 -19.92 2.15 16.76
N GLY A 105 -18.61 1.96 16.60
CA GLY A 105 -17.76 2.92 15.91
C GLY A 105 -16.27 2.60 15.96
N ALA A 106 -15.49 3.35 15.19
CA ALA A 106 -14.03 3.24 15.18
C ALA A 106 -13.37 4.59 14.86
N GLN A 107 -12.11 4.71 15.24
CA GLN A 107 -11.28 5.83 14.82
C GLN A 107 -11.07 5.78 13.29
N VAL A 108 -11.14 6.92 12.62
CA VAL A 108 -10.55 7.14 11.30
C VAL A 108 -9.28 7.99 11.43
N THR A 109 -8.20 7.56 10.76
CA THR A 109 -6.90 8.24 10.87
C THR A 109 -6.87 9.60 10.16
N TYR A 110 -7.82 9.85 9.26
CA TYR A 110 -7.92 11.10 8.50
C TYR A 110 -8.82 12.10 9.22
N GLN A 111 -8.18 13.05 9.91
CA GLN A 111 -8.84 14.00 10.81
C GLN A 111 -9.89 14.88 10.13
N GLN A 112 -9.71 15.17 8.84
CA GLN A 112 -10.55 16.05 8.05
C GLN A 112 -11.78 15.35 7.46
N LEU A 113 -11.96 14.04 7.69
CA LEU A 113 -13.05 13.29 7.07
C LEU A 113 -14.42 13.90 7.37
N ALA A 114 -14.67 14.25 8.63
CA ALA A 114 -15.96 14.81 9.06
C ALA A 114 -16.29 16.15 8.39
N ASP A 115 -15.28 16.94 8.02
CA ASP A 115 -15.45 18.23 7.36
C ASP A 115 -15.65 18.09 5.84
N GLU A 116 -15.28 16.95 5.26
CA GLU A 116 -15.30 16.69 3.81
C GLU A 116 -16.48 15.81 3.36
N VAL A 117 -17.20 15.20 4.29
CA VAL A 117 -18.38 14.38 4.00
C VAL A 117 -19.68 15.15 4.26
N ALA A 118 -20.74 14.76 3.55
CA ALA A 118 -22.09 15.29 3.73
C ALA A 118 -23.09 14.14 3.82
N PRO A 119 -24.28 14.36 4.43
CA PRO A 119 -25.33 13.35 4.44
C PRO A 119 -25.64 12.79 3.05
N GLY A 120 -25.77 11.47 2.97
CA GLY A 120 -25.94 10.70 1.72
C GLY A 120 -24.64 10.36 0.99
N HIS A 121 -23.47 10.83 1.43
CA HIS A 121 -22.19 10.36 0.89
C HIS A 121 -21.93 8.90 1.28
N GLY A 122 -21.36 8.13 0.34
CA GLY A 122 -20.89 6.78 0.60
C GLY A 122 -19.48 6.77 1.19
N VAL A 123 -19.27 5.99 2.25
CA VAL A 123 -17.95 5.71 2.82
C VAL A 123 -17.69 4.21 2.71
N LEU A 124 -16.66 3.84 1.96
CA LEU A 124 -16.29 2.45 1.72
C LEU A 124 -15.17 2.03 2.67
N LEU A 125 -15.35 0.87 3.31
CA LEU A 125 -14.35 0.27 4.18
C LEU A 125 -13.83 -1.03 3.54
N ASP A 126 -12.57 -1.34 3.80
CA ASP A 126 -11.89 -2.57 3.35
C ASP A 126 -12.08 -2.85 1.86
N ASP A 127 -11.55 -1.95 1.01
CA ASP A 127 -11.64 -2.01 -0.45
C ASP A 127 -13.09 -2.18 -1.00
N GLY A 128 -14.07 -1.68 -0.24
CA GLY A 128 -15.49 -1.71 -0.61
C GLY A 128 -16.23 -2.97 -0.16
N LEU A 129 -15.62 -3.81 0.69
CA LEU A 129 -16.30 -4.95 1.30
C LEU A 129 -17.51 -4.50 2.14
N LEU A 130 -17.38 -3.37 2.83
CA LEU A 130 -18.44 -2.75 3.61
C LEU A 130 -18.71 -1.33 3.08
N ALA A 131 -19.98 -0.95 3.06
CA ALA A 131 -20.42 0.38 2.66
C ALA A 131 -21.24 1.01 3.78
N LEU A 132 -20.88 2.24 4.12
CA LEU A 132 -21.64 3.11 5.01
C LEU A 132 -22.23 4.25 4.18
N GLU A 133 -23.40 4.73 4.59
CA GLU A 133 -23.97 5.98 4.12
C GLU A 133 -23.94 6.98 5.27
N VAL A 134 -23.45 8.19 5.01
CA VAL A 134 -23.36 9.24 6.02
C VAL A 134 -24.77 9.72 6.36
N GLU A 135 -25.21 9.53 7.60
CA GLU A 135 -26.47 10.11 8.09
C GLU A 135 -26.30 11.57 8.55
N ARG A 136 -25.18 11.87 9.23
CA ARG A 136 -24.87 13.17 9.85
C ARG A 136 -23.38 13.29 10.16
#